data_AF-A0A6G7CJH4-F1
#
_entry.id   AF-A0A6G7CJH4-F1
#
_cell.length_a   1.000
_cell.length_b   1.000
_cell.length_c   1.000
_cell.angle_alpha   90.00
_cell.angle_beta   90.00
_cell.angle_gamma   90.00
#
_symmetry.space_group_name_H-M   'P 1'
#
loop_
_entity.id
_entity.type
_entity.pdbx_description
1 polymer ?
#
loop_
_entity_poly.entity_id
_entity_poly.type
_entity_poly.pdbx_seq_one_letter_code
_entity_poly.pdbx_strand_id
1 'polypeptide(L)'
;MKGSLDNQFKLKLKTMILEECDRDDMDPNELSDDVMLFSPESELDFDSVDGLQISMLLQRHFNLRLVDPKEFRRVVTTINDLADHLQPE
;
A
#
# COMPACT_ATOMS: atom_id res chain seq x y z
N MET A 1 18.60 -1.26 2.07
CA MET A 1 17.24 -1.04 1.57
C MET A 1 16.35 -1.87 2.48
N LYS A 2 15.51 -1.21 3.29
CA LYS A 2 14.57 -1.87 4.20
C LYS A 2 13.24 -1.94 3.48
N GLY A 3 12.92 -3.13 3.03
CA GLY A 3 11.65 -3.52 2.46
C GLY A 3 11.64 -5.03 2.60
N SER A 4 10.52 -5.61 3.02
CA SER A 4 10.43 -7.06 3.17
C SER A 4 10.91 -7.71 1.87
N LEU A 5 11.86 -8.64 1.98
CA LEU A 5 12.44 -9.36 0.82
C LEU A 5 11.41 -10.29 0.17
N ASP A 6 10.25 -10.45 0.81
CA ASP A 6 9.16 -11.26 0.33
C ASP A 6 8.37 -10.56 -0.79
N ASN A 7 8.81 -10.83 -2.02
CA ASN A 7 8.14 -10.33 -3.23
C ASN A 7 6.71 -10.90 -3.38
N GLN A 8 6.41 -12.08 -2.83
CA GLN A 8 5.06 -12.63 -2.87
C GLN A 8 4.11 -11.83 -2.00
N PHE A 9 4.55 -11.44 -0.80
CA PHE A 9 3.80 -10.60 0.12
C PHE A 9 3.55 -9.21 -0.46
N LYS A 10 4.58 -8.58 -1.03
CA LYS A 10 4.45 -7.29 -1.72
C LYS A 10 3.47 -7.37 -2.89
N LEU A 11 3.55 -8.41 -3.71
CA LEU A 11 2.62 -8.61 -4.82
C LEU A 11 1.19 -8.77 -4.32
N LYS A 12 0.98 -9.59 -3.30
CA LYS A 12 -0.34 -9.79 -2.68
C LYS A 12 -0.89 -8.50 -2.07
N LEU A 13 -0.05 -7.68 -1.45
CA LEU A 13 -0.41 -6.36 -0.93
C LEU A 13 -0.88 -5.44 -2.03
N LYS A 14 -0.13 -5.36 -3.13
CA LYS A 14 -0.52 -4.57 -4.31
C LYS A 14 -1.87 -5.03 -4.85
N THR A 15 -2.04 -6.35 -5.04
CA THR A 15 -3.33 -6.90 -5.50
C THR A 15 -4.47 -6.49 -4.59
N MET A 16 -4.33 -6.66 -3.27
CA MET A 16 -5.37 -6.29 -2.30
C MET A 16 -5.67 -4.78 -2.32
N ILE A 17 -4.65 -3.93 -2.47
CA ILE A 17 -4.83 -2.47 -2.57
C ILE A 17 -5.58 -2.12 -3.86
N LEU A 18 -5.20 -2.72 -4.99
CA LEU A 18 -5.85 -2.47 -6.27
C LEU A 18 -7.31 -2.93 -6.25
N GLU A 19 -7.59 -4.12 -5.71
CA GLU A 19 -8.96 -4.65 -5.56
C GLU A 19 -9.83 -3.73 -4.68
N GLU A 20 -9.31 -3.28 -3.54
CA GLU A 20 -10.09 -2.40 -2.65
C GLU A 20 -10.29 -1.00 -3.22
N CYS A 21 -9.35 -0.50 -4.03
CA CYS A 21 -9.45 0.82 -4.67
C CYS A 21 -10.13 0.79 -6.05
N ASP A 22 -10.79 -0.32 -6.43
CA ASP A 22 -11.39 -0.50 -7.77
C ASP A 22 -10.39 -0.20 -8.92
N ARG A 23 -9.13 -0.62 -8.74
CA ARG A 23 -8.01 -0.47 -9.69
C ARG A 23 -7.57 -1.81 -10.28
N ASP A 24 -8.50 -2.72 -10.51
CA ASP A 24 -8.25 -4.03 -11.13
C ASP A 24 -7.74 -3.96 -12.59
N ASP A 25 -7.82 -2.78 -13.21
CA ASP A 25 -7.33 -2.52 -14.57
C ASP A 25 -5.79 -2.41 -14.62
N MET A 26 -5.11 -2.27 -13.48
CA MET A 26 -3.66 -2.17 -13.38
C MET A 26 -3.03 -3.50 -12.92
N ASP A 27 -1.89 -3.85 -13.50
CA ASP A 27 -1.18 -5.07 -13.12
C ASP A 27 -0.28 -4.82 -11.88
N PRO A 28 -0.46 -5.54 -10.76
CA PRO A 28 0.36 -5.35 -9.56
C PRO A 28 1.84 -5.70 -9.78
N ASN A 29 2.16 -6.45 -10.84
CA ASN A 29 3.55 -6.73 -11.22
C ASN A 29 4.25 -5.54 -11.89
N GLU A 30 3.52 -4.64 -12.55
CA GLU A 30 4.10 -3.46 -13.19
C GLU A 30 4.36 -2.32 -12.19
N LEU A 31 3.69 -2.36 -11.04
CA LEU A 31 3.95 -1.42 -9.95
C LEU A 31 5.37 -1.62 -9.38
N SER A 32 6.17 -0.56 -9.30
CA SER A 32 7.42 -0.60 -8.54
C SER A 32 7.17 -0.65 -7.04
N ASP A 33 7.97 -1.39 -6.28
CA ASP A 33 7.82 -1.48 -4.81
C ASP A 33 8.12 -0.15 -4.11
N ASP A 34 8.97 0.67 -4.72
CA ASP A 34 9.34 2.03 -4.29
C ASP A 34 8.44 3.11 -4.91
N VAL A 35 7.37 2.74 -5.61
CA VAL A 35 6.41 3.72 -6.13
C VAL A 35 5.75 4.43 -4.95
N MET A 36 5.68 5.76 -5.04
CA MET A 36 4.98 6.54 -4.04
C MET A 36 3.48 6.49 -4.33
N LEU A 37 2.68 5.84 -3.49
CA LEU A 37 1.24 5.64 -3.74
C LEU A 37 0.46 6.98 -3.75
N PHE A 38 0.85 7.93 -2.88
CA PHE A 38 0.17 9.22 -2.70
C PHE A 38 0.95 10.43 -3.24
N SER A 39 1.93 10.22 -4.13
CA SER A 39 2.64 11.36 -4.74
C SER A 39 1.94 11.85 -6.00
N PRO A 40 1.98 13.17 -6.28
CA PRO A 40 1.43 13.74 -7.51
C PRO A 40 2.16 13.29 -8.79
N GLU A 41 3.31 12.62 -8.65
CA GLU A 41 4.06 12.00 -9.75
C GLU A 41 3.75 10.51 -9.91
N SER A 42 2.83 9.96 -9.12
CA SER A 42 2.44 8.55 -9.19
C SER A 42 1.35 8.33 -10.22
N GLU A 43 1.52 7.30 -11.05
CA GLU A 43 0.53 6.91 -12.07
C GLU A 43 -0.78 6.40 -11.48
N LEU A 44 -0.82 6.14 -10.17
CA LEU A 44 -1.99 5.62 -9.46
C LEU A 44 -3.05 6.67 -9.12
N ASP A 45 -2.66 7.95 -9.07
CA ASP A 45 -3.51 9.10 -8.70
C ASP A 45 -4.45 8.78 -7.51
N PHE A 46 -3.91 8.19 -6.44
CA PHE A 46 -4.72 7.85 -5.28
C PHE A 46 -5.17 9.12 -4.54
N ASP A 47 -6.48 9.24 -4.34
CA ASP A 47 -7.09 10.32 -3.57
C ASP A 47 -7.32 9.89 -2.11
N SER A 48 -7.86 10.83 -1.34
CA SER A 48 -8.28 10.69 0.05
C SER A 48 -9.25 9.52 0.28
N VAL A 49 -10.05 9.15 -0.73
CA VAL A 49 -10.97 8.00 -0.68
C VAL A 49 -10.19 6.68 -0.73
N ASP A 50 -9.24 6.56 -1.65
CA ASP A 50 -8.39 5.36 -1.77
C ASP A 50 -7.57 5.16 -0.51
N GLY A 51 -7.02 6.23 0.05
CA GLY A 51 -6.32 6.18 1.34
C GLY A 51 -7.18 5.64 2.48
N LEU A 52 -8.47 6.00 2.50
CA LEU A 52 -9.41 5.46 3.47
C LEU A 52 -9.65 3.95 3.25
N GLN A 53 -9.85 3.51 2.01
CA GLN A 53 -10.04 2.09 1.68
C GLN A 53 -8.82 1.26 2.07
N ILE A 54 -7.62 1.71 1.74
CA ILE A 54 -6.37 1.05 2.17
C ILE A 54 -6.29 0.99 3.70
N SER A 55 -6.65 2.06 4.41
CA SER A 55 -6.66 2.03 5.89
C SER A 55 -7.63 0.97 6.44
N MET A 56 -8.79 0.80 5.81
CA MET A 56 -9.78 -0.20 6.18
C MET A 56 -9.30 -1.62 5.84
N LEU A 57 -8.70 -1.83 4.67
CA LEU A 57 -8.05 -3.08 4.29
C LEU A 57 -7.04 -3.51 5.37
N LEU A 58 -6.12 -2.60 5.72
CA LEU A 58 -5.09 -2.88 6.72
C LEU A 58 -5.68 -3.21 8.09
N GLN A 59 -6.74 -2.51 8.48
CA GLN A 59 -7.45 -2.81 9.71
C GLN A 59 -8.15 -4.18 9.68
N ARG A 60 -8.73 -4.58 8.55
CA ARG A 60 -9.51 -5.83 8.42
C ARG A 60 -8.62 -7.05 8.22
N HIS A 61 -7.55 -6.95 7.43
CA HIS A 61 -6.67 -8.05 7.09
C HIS A 61 -5.51 -8.22 8.06
N PHE A 62 -4.97 -7.11 8.56
CA PHE A 62 -3.75 -7.09 9.39
C PHE A 62 -4.00 -6.61 10.82
N ASN A 63 -5.26 -6.32 11.19
CA ASN A 63 -5.60 -5.71 12.48
C ASN A 63 -4.82 -4.40 12.76
N LEU A 64 -4.32 -3.74 11.72
CA LEU A 64 -3.51 -2.53 11.82
C LEU A 64 -4.41 -1.29 11.76
N ARG A 65 -4.43 -0.49 12.83
CA ARG A 65 -5.29 0.70 12.91
C ARG A 65 -4.50 1.98 12.73
N LEU A 66 -4.50 2.52 11.52
CA LEU A 66 -3.89 3.81 11.19
C LEU A 66 -4.95 4.91 11.28
N VAL A 67 -5.12 5.48 12.49
CA VAL A 67 -6.09 6.56 12.74
C VAL A 67 -5.53 7.93 12.39
N ASP A 68 -4.21 8.09 12.47
CA ASP A 68 -3.54 9.34 12.19
C ASP A 68 -3.17 9.42 10.70
N PRO A 69 -3.64 10.44 9.96
CA PRO A 69 -3.32 10.58 8.54
C PRO A 69 -1.83 10.82 8.29
N LYS A 70 -1.09 11.34 9.28
CA LYS A 70 0.37 11.49 9.21
C LYS A 70 1.09 10.14 9.31
N GLU A 71 0.64 9.28 10.21
CA GLU A 71 1.19 7.93 10.37
C GLU A 71 0.79 7.06 9.19
N PHE A 72 -0.46 7.16 8.72
CA PHE A 72 -0.90 6.51 7.51
C PHE A 72 -0.05 6.93 6.31
N ARG A 73 0.17 8.23 6.09
CA ARG A 73 1.02 8.69 4.99
C ARG A 73 2.44 8.16 5.12
N ARG A 74 2.99 8.05 6.33
CA ARG A 74 4.33 7.46 6.54
C ARG A 74 4.36 5.98 6.16
N VAL A 75 3.46 5.18 6.73
CA VAL A 75 3.39 3.72 6.54
C VAL A 75 3.00 3.34 5.11
N VAL A 76 2.08 4.09 4.51
CA VAL A 76 1.54 3.84 3.17
C VAL A 76 2.17 4.79 2.15
N THR A 77 3.46 5.14 2.33
CA THR A 77 4.20 5.92 1.31
C THR A 77 4.51 5.05 0.10
N THR A 78 5.11 3.88 0.32
CA THR A 78 5.50 2.92 -0.72
C THR A 78 5.06 1.50 -0.33
N ILE A 79 5.07 0.57 -1.28
CA ILE A 79 4.78 -0.84 -0.99
C ILE A 79 5.86 -1.42 -0.07
N ASN A 80 7.13 -1.00 -0.22
CA ASN A 80 8.20 -1.41 0.67
C ASN A 80 7.96 -0.97 2.12
N ASP A 81 7.56 0.28 2.37
CA ASP A 81 7.32 0.77 3.73
C ASP A 81 6.12 0.06 4.37
N LEU A 82 5.06 -0.15 3.57
CA LEU A 82 3.89 -0.89 4.01
C LEU A 82 4.22 -2.35 4.33
N ALA A 83 5.01 -3.01 3.47
CA ALA A 83 5.42 -4.39 3.67
C ALA A 83 6.31 -4.53 4.91
N ASP A 84 7.29 -3.63 5.09
CA ASP A 84 8.17 -3.59 6.27
C ASP A 84 7.37 -3.37 7.55
N HIS A 85 6.32 -2.54 7.50
CA HIS A 85 5.47 -2.29 8.66
C HIS A 85 4.58 -3.49 9.04
N LEU A 86 4.11 -4.25 8.05
CA LEU A 86 3.21 -5.39 8.25
C LEU A 86 3.96 -6.69 8.54
N GLN A 87 5.11 -6.88 7.90
CA GLN A 87 5.97 -8.04 8.04
C GLN A 87 7.44 -7.58 8.13
N PRO A 88 7.85 -7.05 9.30
CA PRO A 88 9.25 -6.76 9.56
C PRO A 88 10.01 -8.09 9.73
N GLU A 89 10.97 -8.36 8.84
CA GLU A 89 11.93 -9.48 8.95
C GLU A 89 13.31 -8.99 9.36
#